data_AF-T0G291-F1
#
_entry.id   AF-T0G291-F1
#
_cell.length_a   1.000
_cell.length_b   1.000
_cell.length_c   1.000
_cell.angle_alpha   90.00
_cell.angle_beta   90.00
_cell.angle_gamma   90.00
#
_symmetry.space_group_name_H-M   'P 1'
#
loop_
_entity.id
_entity.type
_entity.pdbx_description
1 polymer ?
#
loop_
_entity_poly.entity_id
_entity_poly.type
_entity_poly.pdbx_seq_one_letter_code
_entity_poly.pdbx_strand_id
1 'polypeptide(L)'
;PLRLRIARGMPIARALGDSRLAMANPDSVPAGKYGKAALSALGVWPSVANRLALGGNVRSALTLVERGEARLGVVYATDARASKGVVVVGVFPAGSHAPIRYPIARLTASRNPEAEGFRRFLLSRAGQSILVRHGFSRP
;
A
#
# COMPACT_ATOMS: atom_id res chain seq x y z
N PRO A 1 -4.01 -15.65 -15.59
CA PRO A 1 -4.06 -14.69 -14.45
C PRO A 1 -4.54 -13.30 -14.89
N LEU A 2 -5.38 -12.65 -14.07
CA LEU A 2 -5.86 -11.29 -14.33
C LEU A 2 -4.66 -10.32 -14.39
N ARG A 3 -4.52 -9.57 -15.48
CA ARG A 3 -3.58 -8.45 -15.60
C ARG A 3 -4.39 -7.20 -15.93
N LEU A 4 -4.20 -6.14 -15.15
CA LEU A 4 -4.88 -4.87 -15.36
C LEU A 4 -3.84 -3.85 -15.81
N ARG A 5 -4.02 -3.28 -17.01
CA ARG A 5 -3.21 -2.15 -17.47
C ARG A 5 -3.60 -0.94 -16.64
N ILE A 6 -2.71 -0.51 -15.74
CA ILE A 6 -2.96 0.62 -14.85
C ILE A 6 -2.72 1.93 -15.61
N ALA A 7 -3.80 2.46 -16.16
CA ALA A 7 -3.81 3.67 -16.97
C ALA A 7 -5.11 4.45 -16.76
N ARG A 8 -5.18 5.66 -17.32
CA ARG A 8 -6.37 6.51 -17.25
C ARG A 8 -7.59 5.77 -17.80
N GLY A 9 -8.71 5.83 -17.08
CA GLY A 9 -9.95 5.16 -17.47
C GLY A 9 -9.90 3.63 -17.44
N MET A 10 -8.93 3.02 -16.73
CA MET A 10 -8.85 1.56 -16.64
C MET A 10 -10.18 0.95 -16.14
N PRO A 11 -10.62 -0.20 -16.68
CA PRO A 11 -11.93 -0.78 -16.40
C PRO A 11 -11.95 -1.54 -15.05
N ILE A 12 -11.52 -0.90 -13.96
CA ILE A 12 -11.39 -1.53 -12.64
C ILE A 12 -12.73 -2.01 -12.08
N ALA A 13 -13.82 -1.28 -12.28
CA ALA A 13 -15.16 -1.70 -11.87
C ALA A 13 -15.60 -3.01 -12.57
N ARG A 14 -15.30 -3.14 -13.86
CA ARG A 14 -15.53 -4.39 -14.62
C ARG A 14 -14.65 -5.52 -14.09
N ALA A 15 -13.39 -5.24 -13.78
CA ALA A 15 -12.47 -6.22 -13.21
C ALA A 15 -12.91 -6.70 -11.81
N LEU A 16 -13.58 -5.84 -11.03
CA LEU A 16 -14.18 -6.20 -9.74
C LEU A 16 -15.41 -7.12 -9.88
N GLY A 17 -16.18 -7.02 -10.96
CA GLY A 17 -17.44 -7.76 -11.10
C GLY A 17 -18.47 -7.24 -10.11
N ASP A 18 -18.94 -8.10 -9.19
CA ASP A 18 -19.81 -7.75 -8.04
C ASP A 18 -19.04 -7.65 -6.71
N SER A 19 -17.73 -7.88 -6.73
CA SER A 19 -16.89 -7.85 -5.52
C SER A 19 -16.64 -6.42 -5.03
N ARG A 20 -16.08 -6.29 -3.82
CA ARG A 20 -15.60 -5.02 -3.27
C ARG A 20 -14.10 -4.88 -3.50
N LEU A 21 -13.63 -3.63 -3.63
CA LEU A 21 -12.21 -3.31 -3.65
C LEU A 21 -11.69 -3.26 -2.21
N ALA A 22 -10.79 -4.16 -1.85
CA ALA A 22 -10.12 -4.11 -0.54
C ALA A 22 -9.10 -2.97 -0.52
N MET A 23 -9.22 -2.05 0.44
CA MET A 23 -8.20 -1.02 0.65
C MET A 23 -8.21 -0.56 2.09
N ALA A 24 -7.10 -0.01 2.56
CA ALA A 24 -7.09 0.68 3.84
C ALA A 24 -8.00 1.92 3.77
N ASN A 25 -8.56 2.34 4.92
CA ASN A 25 -9.45 3.51 4.97
C ASN A 25 -8.79 4.75 4.31
N PRO A 26 -9.39 5.30 3.24
CA PRO A 26 -8.80 6.40 2.47
C PRO A 26 -8.78 7.74 3.19
N ASP A 27 -9.54 7.91 4.27
CA ASP A 27 -9.64 9.17 4.99
C ASP A 27 -8.64 9.23 6.15
N SER A 28 -8.20 8.08 6.68
CA SER A 28 -7.31 8.00 7.85
C SER A 28 -5.97 7.29 7.60
N VAL A 29 -5.91 6.26 6.76
CA VAL A 29 -4.73 5.40 6.63
C VAL A 29 -3.88 5.81 5.41
N PRO A 30 -2.54 5.96 5.54
CA PRO A 30 -1.68 6.36 4.42
C PRO A 30 -1.86 5.53 3.15
N ALA A 31 -1.90 4.19 3.25
CA ALA A 31 -2.10 3.32 2.08
C ALA A 31 -3.43 3.60 1.36
N GLY A 32 -4.49 3.89 2.12
CA GLY A 32 -5.78 4.26 1.58
C GLY A 32 -5.74 5.61 0.88
N LYS A 33 -5.08 6.61 1.49
CA LYS A 33 -4.87 7.95 0.91
C LYS A 33 -4.12 7.87 -0.43
N TYR A 34 -3.03 7.12 -0.49
CA TYR A 34 -2.29 6.90 -1.74
C TYR A 34 -3.15 6.17 -2.78
N GLY A 35 -3.89 5.14 -2.38
CA GLY A 35 -4.80 4.40 -3.27
C GLY A 35 -5.90 5.28 -3.86
N LYS A 36 -6.58 6.09 -3.03
CA LYS A 36 -7.59 7.06 -3.48
C LYS A 36 -6.97 8.09 -4.42
N ALA A 37 -5.82 8.66 -4.07
CA ALA A 37 -5.11 9.61 -4.92
C ALA A 37 -4.80 9.02 -6.30
N ALA A 38 -4.25 7.80 -6.34
CA ALA A 38 -3.91 7.10 -7.57
C ALA A 38 -5.14 6.80 -8.45
N LEU A 39 -6.20 6.25 -7.85
CA LEU A 39 -7.45 5.97 -8.55
C LEU A 39 -8.14 7.27 -9.05
N SER A 40 -7.99 8.37 -8.31
CA SER A 40 -8.54 9.68 -8.70
C SER A 40 -7.75 10.28 -9.85
N ALA A 41 -6.42 10.26 -9.80
CA ALA A 41 -5.54 10.72 -10.88
C ALA A 41 -5.77 9.94 -12.19
N LEU A 42 -6.11 8.65 -12.07
CA LEU A 42 -6.46 7.80 -13.21
C LEU A 42 -7.93 7.94 -13.66
N GLY A 43 -8.73 8.76 -12.98
CA GLY A 43 -10.12 9.04 -13.35
C GLY A 43 -11.10 7.88 -13.09
N VAL A 44 -10.74 6.94 -12.21
CA VAL A 44 -11.54 5.72 -11.98
C VAL A 44 -12.09 5.61 -10.56
N TRP A 45 -11.69 6.49 -9.63
CA TRP A 45 -12.18 6.50 -8.25
C TRP A 45 -13.72 6.48 -8.13
N PRO A 46 -14.49 7.31 -8.89
CA PRO A 46 -15.96 7.29 -8.78
C PRO A 46 -16.58 5.93 -9.06
N SER A 47 -15.95 5.10 -9.90
CA SER A 47 -16.45 3.77 -10.26
C SER A 47 -16.33 2.72 -9.16
N VAL A 48 -15.55 2.99 -8.10
CA VAL A 48 -15.27 2.05 -7.00
C VAL A 48 -15.53 2.63 -5.61
N ALA A 49 -15.74 3.94 -5.49
CA ALA A 49 -15.84 4.64 -4.21
C ALA A 49 -16.95 4.12 -3.28
N ASN A 50 -18.06 3.64 -3.84
CA ASN A 50 -19.18 3.04 -3.10
C ASN A 50 -19.06 1.50 -2.94
N ARG A 51 -17.96 0.91 -3.41
CA ARG A 51 -17.74 -0.55 -3.47
C ARG A 51 -16.45 -0.95 -2.74
N LEU A 52 -16.19 -0.35 -1.59
CA LEU A 52 -14.98 -0.60 -0.81
C LEU A 52 -15.23 -1.66 0.26
N ALA A 53 -14.20 -2.46 0.52
CA ALA A 53 -14.05 -3.26 1.73
C ALA A 53 -12.88 -2.66 2.52
N LEU A 54 -13.20 -1.93 3.58
CA LEU A 54 -12.24 -1.08 4.27
C LEU A 54 -11.50 -1.84 5.37
N GLY A 55 -10.16 -1.88 5.25
CA GLY A 55 -9.28 -2.33 6.32
C GLY A 55 -8.89 -1.18 7.25
N GLY A 56 -8.82 -1.45 8.56
CA GLY A 56 -8.24 -0.52 9.54
C GLY A 56 -6.74 -0.24 9.31
N ASN A 57 -6.04 -1.06 8.53
CA ASN A 57 -4.70 -0.80 8.04
C ASN A 57 -4.48 -1.53 6.70
N VAL A 58 -3.30 -1.38 6.08
CA VAL A 58 -2.99 -2.01 4.78
C VAL A 58 -2.93 -3.54 4.85
N ARG A 59 -2.53 -4.12 5.99
CA ARG A 59 -2.45 -5.57 6.16
C ARG A 59 -3.83 -6.20 6.30
N SER A 60 -4.77 -5.55 7.00
CA SER A 60 -6.14 -6.07 7.05
C SER A 60 -6.83 -6.00 5.68
N ALA A 61 -6.55 -4.98 4.87
CA ALA A 61 -7.00 -4.95 3.48
C ALA A 61 -6.37 -6.08 2.64
N LEU A 62 -5.09 -6.36 2.81
CA LEU A 62 -4.41 -7.49 2.15
C LEU A 62 -5.08 -8.82 2.50
N THR A 63 -5.40 -9.06 3.77
CA THR A 63 -6.03 -10.30 4.23
C THR A 63 -7.37 -10.59 3.57
N LEU A 64 -8.17 -9.56 3.26
CA LEU A 64 -9.42 -9.73 2.52
C LEU A 64 -9.18 -10.31 1.10
N VAL A 65 -8.07 -9.90 0.46
CA VAL A 65 -7.69 -10.43 -0.84
C VAL A 65 -7.13 -11.85 -0.71
N GLU A 66 -6.27 -12.10 0.29
CA GLU A 66 -5.69 -13.42 0.57
C GLU A 66 -6.76 -14.49 0.80
N ARG A 67 -7.86 -14.13 1.47
CA ARG A 67 -8.98 -15.03 1.77
C ARG A 67 -10.00 -15.15 0.65
N GLY A 68 -9.82 -14.40 -0.45
CA GLY A 68 -10.78 -14.34 -1.55
C GLY A 68 -12.09 -13.60 -1.21
N GLU A 69 -12.17 -12.95 -0.06
CA GLU A 69 -13.32 -12.12 0.35
C GLU A 69 -13.43 -10.84 -0.51
N ALA A 70 -12.30 -10.38 -1.06
CA ALA A 70 -12.23 -9.30 -2.05
C ALA A 70 -11.42 -9.74 -3.26
N ARG A 71 -11.95 -9.49 -4.47
CA ARG A 71 -11.31 -9.91 -5.72
C ARG A 71 -10.04 -9.13 -6.04
N LEU A 72 -10.00 -7.85 -5.68
CA LEU A 72 -8.87 -6.94 -5.89
C LEU A 72 -8.62 -6.17 -4.60
N GLY A 73 -7.38 -5.74 -4.42
CA GLY A 73 -7.05 -4.78 -3.37
C GLY A 73 -5.92 -3.83 -3.75
N VAL A 74 -5.83 -2.74 -2.99
CA VAL A 74 -4.78 -1.72 -3.09
C VAL A 74 -3.90 -1.79 -1.83
N VAL A 75 -2.64 -2.19 -2.03
CA VAL A 75 -1.63 -2.39 -0.99
C VAL A 75 -0.27 -1.87 -1.45
N TYR A 76 0.73 -1.81 -0.56
CA TYR A 76 2.10 -1.54 -0.99
C TYR A 76 2.73 -2.77 -1.65
N ALA A 77 3.71 -2.54 -2.52
CA ALA A 77 4.46 -3.62 -3.16
C ALA A 77 5.16 -4.52 -2.13
N THR A 78 5.62 -3.96 -1.01
CA THR A 78 6.21 -4.70 0.11
C THR A 78 5.22 -5.64 0.79
N ASP A 79 3.95 -5.24 0.92
CA ASP A 79 2.90 -6.06 1.51
C ASP A 79 2.55 -7.23 0.58
N ALA A 80 2.38 -6.96 -0.71
CA ALA A 80 2.16 -8.01 -1.71
C ALA A 80 3.33 -9.01 -1.76
N ARG A 81 4.58 -8.53 -1.64
CA ARG A 81 5.78 -9.38 -1.61
C ARG A 81 5.87 -10.24 -0.34
N ALA A 82 5.31 -9.77 0.78
CA ALA A 82 5.30 -10.51 2.03
C ALA A 82 4.28 -11.66 2.05
N SER A 83 3.35 -11.67 1.10
CA SER A 83 2.30 -12.69 1.00
C SER A 83 2.57 -13.69 -0.13
N LYS A 84 2.20 -14.95 0.11
CA LYS A 84 2.12 -15.98 -0.92
C LYS A 84 0.70 -16.17 -1.47
N GLY A 85 -0.30 -15.52 -0.85
CA GLY A 85 -1.72 -15.68 -1.16
C GLY A 85 -2.26 -14.67 -2.18
N VAL A 86 -1.43 -13.74 -2.65
CA VAL A 86 -1.82 -12.74 -3.63
C VAL A 86 -0.83 -12.64 -4.78
N VAL A 87 -1.28 -12.06 -5.88
CA VAL A 87 -0.44 -11.72 -7.03
C VAL A 87 -0.62 -10.26 -7.40
N VAL A 88 0.46 -9.60 -7.81
CA VAL A 88 0.39 -8.21 -8.30
C VAL A 88 -0.19 -8.20 -9.71
N VAL A 89 -1.40 -7.65 -9.86
CA VAL A 89 -2.10 -7.55 -11.16
C VAL A 89 -1.79 -6.26 -11.92
N GLY A 90 -1.17 -5.28 -11.26
CA GLY A 90 -0.75 -4.00 -11.81
C GLY A 90 -0.09 -3.12 -10.75
N VAL A 91 0.69 -2.13 -11.20
CA VAL A 91 1.39 -1.16 -10.34
C VAL A 91 0.91 0.24 -10.71
N PHE A 92 0.58 1.05 -9.70
CA PHE A 92 0.21 2.44 -9.91
C PHE A 92 1.39 3.25 -10.46
N PRO A 93 1.19 4.11 -11.49
CA PRO A 93 2.24 4.99 -11.99
C PRO A 93 2.75 5.92 -10.89
N ALA A 94 4.06 6.18 -10.85
CA ALA A 94 4.67 7.01 -9.82
C ALA A 94 4.09 8.44 -9.73
N GLY A 95 3.60 8.99 -10.85
CA GLY A 95 2.95 10.30 -10.89
C GLY A 95 1.46 10.29 -10.52
N SER A 96 0.87 9.14 -10.19
CA SER A 96 -0.55 9.05 -9.83
C SER A 96 -0.82 9.35 -8.35
N HIS A 97 0.22 9.36 -7.52
CA HIS A 97 0.13 9.68 -6.09
C HIS A 97 1.43 10.34 -5.63
N ALA A 98 1.40 10.97 -4.45
CA ALA A 98 2.63 11.49 -3.85
C ALA A 98 3.63 10.35 -3.56
N PRO A 99 4.95 10.61 -3.54
CA PRO A 99 5.94 9.61 -3.17
C PRO A 99 5.65 9.01 -1.79
N ILE A 100 5.71 7.68 -1.70
CA ILE A 100 5.52 6.96 -0.45
C ILE A 100 6.84 7.03 0.33
N ARG A 101 6.82 7.65 1.51
CA ARG A 101 8.00 7.82 2.38
C ARG A 101 7.69 7.33 3.79
N TYR A 102 8.70 6.72 4.43
CA TYR A 102 8.62 6.20 5.80
C TYR A 102 9.58 6.99 6.69
N PRO A 103 9.17 8.15 7.23
CA PRO A 103 10.04 8.95 8.09
C PRO A 103 10.28 8.22 9.43
N ILE A 104 11.48 8.41 9.98
CA ILE A 104 11.83 7.95 11.32
C ILE A 104 12.34 9.12 12.16
N ALA A 105 11.81 9.24 13.37
CA ALA A 105 12.21 10.26 14.33
C ALA A 105 12.30 9.67 15.73
N ARG A 106 13.23 10.18 16.53
CA ARG A 106 13.25 9.93 17.97
C ARG A 106 12.21 10.83 18.63
N LEU A 107 11.37 10.26 19.50
CA LEU A 107 10.45 11.07 20.30
C LEU A 107 11.23 11.97 21.27
N THR A 108 10.87 13.24 21.34
CA THR A 108 11.51 14.23 22.23
C THR A 108 11.44 13.79 23.70
N ALA A 109 10.33 13.19 24.11
CA ALA A 109 10.10 12.66 25.46
C ALA A 109 10.77 11.28 25.73
N SER A 110 11.44 10.68 24.75
CA SER A 110 12.06 9.36 24.95
C SER A 110 13.20 9.43 25.96
N ARG A 111 13.09 8.61 27.02
CA ARG A 111 14.13 8.40 28.05
C ARG A 111 14.97 7.15 27.82
N ASN A 112 14.70 6.39 26.75
CA ASN A 112 15.45 5.18 26.46
C ASN A 112 16.82 5.56 25.87
N PRO A 113 17.95 5.20 26.52
CA PRO A 113 19.28 5.55 26.04
C PRO A 113 19.62 4.93 24.67
N GLU A 114 18.96 3.85 24.29
CA GLU A 114 19.17 3.15 23.02
C GLU A 114 18.44 3.79 21.84
N ALA A 115 17.52 4.73 22.07
CA ALA A 115 16.63 5.25 21.03
C ALA A 115 17.39 5.86 19.83
N GLU A 116 18.45 6.64 20.09
CA GLU A 116 19.29 7.20 19.03
C GLU A 116 20.23 6.15 18.41
N GLY A 117 20.67 5.17 19.19
CA GLY A 117 21.43 4.03 18.67
C GLY A 117 20.61 3.24 17.65
N PHE A 118 19.37 2.91 17.99
CA PHE A 118 18.46 2.19 17.11
C PHE A 118 18.09 3.00 15.85
N ARG A 119 17.80 4.30 16.00
CA ARG A 119 17.58 5.19 14.85
C ARG A 119 18.77 5.19 13.90
N ARG A 120 20.00 5.36 14.42
CA ARG A 120 21.23 5.31 13.62
C ARG A 120 21.44 3.95 12.97
N PHE A 121 21.14 2.86 13.67
CA PHE A 121 21.19 1.51 13.10
C PHE A 121 20.26 1.36 11.89
N LEU A 122 19.01 1.81 12.00
CA LEU A 122 18.05 1.75 10.89
C LEU A 122 18.50 2.59 9.67
N LEU A 123 19.19 3.69 9.90
CA LEU A 123 19.77 4.54 8.84
C LEU A 123 21.12 4.03 8.32
N SER A 124 21.79 3.12 9.03
CA SER A 124 23.08 2.55 8.63
C SER A 124 22.96 1.64 7.40
N ARG A 125 24.11 1.31 6.77
CA ARG A 125 24.17 0.33 5.68
C ARG A 125 23.53 -1.01 6.06
N ALA A 126 23.77 -1.50 7.28
CA ALA A 126 23.23 -2.79 7.75
C ALA A 126 21.69 -2.75 7.86
N GLY A 127 21.15 -1.71 8.50
CA GLY A 127 19.70 -1.50 8.62
C GLY A 127 19.01 -1.34 7.27
N GLN A 128 19.58 -0.50 6.39
CA GLN A 128 19.07 -0.29 5.03
C GLN A 128 19.12 -1.58 4.19
N SER A 129 20.16 -2.40 4.33
CA SER A 129 20.22 -3.70 3.66
C SER A 129 19.10 -4.65 4.10
N ILE A 130 18.68 -4.62 5.37
CA ILE A 130 17.53 -5.39 5.85
C ILE A 130 16.25 -4.91 5.15
N LEU A 131 16.00 -3.59 5.14
CA LEU A 131 14.80 -3.00 4.54
C LEU A 131 14.71 -3.29 3.03
N VAL A 132 15.83 -3.17 2.30
CA VAL A 132 15.91 -3.50 0.87
C VAL A 132 15.57 -4.97 0.61
N ARG A 133 16.05 -5.90 1.45
CA ARG A 133 15.69 -7.33 1.33
C ARG A 133 14.20 -7.58 1.48
N HIS A 134 13.46 -6.70 2.16
CA HIS A 134 12.00 -6.75 2.28
C HIS A 134 11.26 -5.94 1.21
N GLY A 135 11.97 -5.29 0.29
CA GLY A 135 11.39 -4.57 -0.86
C GLY A 135 11.20 -3.07 -0.65
N PHE A 136 11.72 -2.50 0.44
CA PHE A 136 11.74 -1.05 0.62
C PHE A 136 12.85 -0.40 -0.21
N SER A 137 12.58 0.79 -0.77
CA SER A 137 13.61 1.62 -1.39
C SER A 137 14.47 2.31 -0.33
N ARG A 138 15.69 2.68 -0.70
CA ARG A 138 16.53 3.54 0.14
C ARG A 138 15.93 4.96 0.23
N PRO A 139 16.16 5.68 1.35
CA PRO A 139 15.75 7.07 1.53
C PRO A 139 16.26 8.01 0.44
#